data_AF-A0A1F8R5Z6-F1
#
_entry.id   AF-A0A1F8R5Z6-F1
#
_cell.length_a   1.000
_cell.length_b   1.000
_cell.length_c   1.000
_cell.angle_alpha   90.00
_cell.angle_beta   90.00
_cell.angle_gamma   90.00
#
_symmetry.space_group_name_H-M   'P 1'
#
loop_
_entity.id
_entity.type
_entity.pdbx_description
1 polymer ?
#
loop_
_entity_poly.entity_id
_entity_poly.type
_entity_poly.pdbx_seq_one_letter_code
_entity_poly.pdbx_strand_id
1 'polypeptide(L)' 'MAKKVKVRILGSNVVREVTLEEAREILEDTYNDPVGGFIADARTGEVITQLNPDVEEIVVIEQMIGGG' A
#
# COMPACT_ATOMS: atom_id res chain seq x y z
N MET A 1 -6.15 -21.07 -6.01
CA MET A 1 -6.60 -19.69 -6.22
C MET A 1 -5.55 -18.77 -5.64
N ALA A 2 -5.06 -17.78 -6.39
CA ALA A 2 -4.12 -16.81 -5.86
C ALA A 2 -4.83 -15.90 -4.85
N LYS A 3 -4.19 -15.63 -3.71
CA LYS A 3 -4.74 -14.73 -2.70
C LYS A 3 -4.77 -13.30 -3.27
N LYS A 4 -5.91 -12.64 -3.15
CA LYS A 4 -6.09 -11.23 -3.52
C LYS A 4 -5.91 -10.34 -2.30
N VAL A 5 -5.22 -9.22 -2.49
CA VAL A 5 -5.01 -8.13 -1.54
C VAL A 5 -5.71 -6.90 -2.09
N LYS A 6 -6.44 -6.19 -1.23
CA LYS A 6 -7.05 -4.90 -1.58
C LYS A 6 -6.04 -3.79 -1.35
N VAL A 7 -5.93 -2.89 -2.32
CA VAL A 7 -5.07 -1.71 -2.24
C VAL A 7 -5.94 -0.48 -2.41
N ARG A 8 -5.79 0.47 -1.50
CA ARG A 8 -6.41 1.79 -1.62
C ARG A 8 -5.40 2.88 -1.33
N ILE A 9 -5.60 4.05 -1.92
CA ILE A 9 -4.80 5.24 -1.61
C ILE A 9 -5.53 6.05 -0.55
N LEU A 10 -4.82 6.54 0.46
CA LEU A 10 -5.39 7.37 1.52
C LEU A 10 -6.02 8.63 0.90
N GLY A 11 -7.30 8.88 1.20
CA GLY A 11 -8.06 9.99 0.62
C GLY A 11 -8.71 9.67 -0.73
N SER A 12 -8.42 8.51 -1.33
CA SER A 12 -9.12 8.00 -2.51
C SER A 12 -10.19 6.99 -2.11
N ASN A 13 -11.33 7.02 -2.82
CA ASN A 13 -12.38 6.00 -2.69
C ASN A 13 -12.17 4.80 -3.61
N VAL A 14 -11.05 4.75 -4.34
CA VAL A 14 -10.74 3.67 -5.27
C VAL A 14 -10.04 2.54 -4.53
N VAL A 15 -10.65 1.35 -4.57
CA VAL A 15 -10.06 0.10 -4.09
C VAL A 15 -9.73 -0.78 -5.30
N ARG A 16 -8.49 -1.23 -5.39
CA ARG A 16 -8.01 -2.18 -6.40
C ARG A 16 -7.75 -3.52 -5.75
N GLU A 17 -8.19 -4.61 -6.38
CA GLU A 17 -7.80 -5.96 -5.95
C GLU A 17 -6.62 -6.42 -6.79
N VAL A 18 -5.53 -6.82 -6.14
CA VAL A 18 -4.30 -7.29 -6.77
C VAL A 18 -3.86 -8.59 -6.12
N THR A 19 -2.94 -9.31 -6.74
CA THR A 19 -2.28 -10.48 -6.15
C THR A 19 -1.29 -10.06 -5.07
N LEU A 20 -0.84 -11.02 -4.23
CA LEU A 20 0.20 -10.76 -3.25
C LEU A 20 1.54 -10.32 -3.90
N GLU A 21 1.84 -10.79 -5.11
CA GLU A 21 3.03 -10.37 -5.86
C GLU A 21 2.91 -8.92 -6.33
N GLU A 22 1.80 -8.55 -6.97
CA GLU A 22 1.54 -7.16 -7.38
C GLU A 22 1.51 -6.20 -6.17
N ALA A 23 0.99 -6.64 -5.02
CA ALA A 23 1.04 -5.84 -3.80
C ALA A 23 2.50 -5.60 -3.33
N ARG A 24 3.41 -6.57 -3.51
CA ARG A 24 4.83 -6.40 -3.18
C ARG A 24 5.50 -5.41 -4.14
N GLU A 25 5.18 -5.47 -5.42
CA GLU A 25 5.66 -4.50 -6.41
C GLU A 25 5.22 -3.09 -6.02
N ILE A 26 3.95 -2.89 -5.67
CA ILE A 26 3.44 -1.58 -5.19
C ILE A 26 4.20 -1.10 -3.94
N LEU A 27 4.54 -2.01 -3.02
CA LEU A 27 5.32 -1.67 -1.84
C LEU A 27 6.73 -1.22 -2.19
N GLU A 28 7.43 -1.97 -3.03
CA GLU A 28 8.76 -1.61 -3.48
C GLU A 28 8.75 -0.28 -4.23
N ASP A 29 7.79 -0.08 -5.15
CA ASP A 29 7.64 1.16 -5.90
C ASP A 29 7.38 2.35 -4.99
N THR A 30 6.48 2.22 -4.01
CA THR A 30 6.15 3.29 -3.05
C THR A 30 7.35 3.72 -2.22
N TYR A 31 8.20 2.77 -1.79
CA TYR A 31 9.40 3.08 -1.01
C TYR A 31 10.60 3.54 -1.85
N ASN A 32 10.62 3.20 -3.15
CA ASN A 32 11.63 3.67 -4.10
C ASN A 32 11.26 5.02 -4.74
N ASP A 33 10.02 5.48 -4.59
CA ASP A 33 9.58 6.76 -5.14
C ASP A 33 10.32 7.94 -4.46
N PRO A 34 10.94 8.86 -5.24
CA PRO A 34 11.68 9.99 -4.70
C PRO A 34 10.82 11.01 -3.92
N VAL A 35 9.50 11.02 -4.13
CA VAL A 35 8.53 11.83 -3.39
C VAL A 35 8.23 11.19 -2.02
N GLY A 36 8.42 9.88 -1.92
CA GLY A 36 8.20 9.10 -0.70
C GLY A 36 6.73 8.74 -0.47
N GLY A 37 6.53 7.70 0.32
CA GLY A 37 5.22 7.22 0.72
C GLY A 37 5.33 6.18 1.82
N PHE A 38 4.19 5.90 2.45
CA PHE A 38 4.09 4.83 3.43
C PHE A 38 3.01 3.86 3.01
N ILE A 39 3.22 2.58 3.29
CA ILE A 39 2.14 1.59 3.21
C ILE A 39 1.74 1.21 4.61
N ALA A 40 0.44 1.20 4.89
CA ALA A 40 -0.11 0.73 6.14
C ALA A 40 -1.00 -0.50 5.95
N ASP A 41 -0.97 -1.42 6.91
CA ASP A 41 -1.95 -2.49 7.00
C ASP A 41 -3.29 -1.88 7.41
N ALA A 42 -4.35 -2.10 6.63
CA ALA A 42 -5.65 -1.47 6.90
C ALA A 42 -6.35 -2.01 8.15
N ARG A 43 -6.00 -3.23 8.59
CA ARG A 43 -6.55 -3.89 9.78
C ARG A 43 -5.89 -3.37 11.05
N THR A 44 -4.56 -3.23 11.06
CA THR A 44 -3.83 -2.78 12.26
C THR A 44 -3.61 -1.26 12.28
N GLY A 45 -3.62 -0.62 11.12
CA GLY A 45 -3.25 0.79 10.96
C GLY A 45 -1.75 1.04 11.05
N GLU A 46 -0.92 0.00 11.17
CA GLU A 46 0.53 0.14 11.29
C GLU A 46 1.19 0.29 9.93
N VAL A 47 2.20 1.16 9.86
CA VAL A 47 3.05 1.28 8.67
C VAL A 47 3.90 0.03 8.55
N ILE A 48 3.81 -0.63 7.40
CA ILE A 48 4.49 -1.89 7.10
C ILE A 48 5.54 -1.69 6.02
N THR A 49 6.75 -2.20 6.27
CA THR A 49 7.84 -2.23 5.27
C THR A 49 7.90 -3.55 4.53
N GLN A 50 7.07 -4.52 4.91
CA GLN A 50 6.97 -5.85 4.29
C GLN A 50 5.53 -6.35 4.37
N LEU A 51 5.08 -7.08 3.33
CA LEU A 51 3.75 -7.67 3.31
C LEU A 51 3.73 -9.03 4.00
N ASN A 52 2.87 -9.17 5.01
CA ASN A 52 2.54 -10.45 5.59
C ASN A 52 1.72 -11.29 4.58
N PRO A 53 1.97 -12.59 4.39
CA PRO A 53 1.11 -13.46 3.58
C PRO A 53 -0.38 -13.41 3.99
N ASP A 54 -0.68 -13.07 5.23
CA ASP A 54 -2.04 -12.95 5.76
C ASP A 54 -2.70 -11.59 5.49
N VAL A 55 -2.01 -10.63 4.89
CA VAL A 55 -2.58 -9.31 4.56
C VAL A 55 -3.79 -9.42 3.64
N GLU A 56 -4.85 -8.70 3.98
CA GLU A 56 -6.10 -8.64 3.21
C GLU A 56 -6.28 -7.29 2.51
N GLU A 57 -5.86 -6.21 3.17
CA GLU A 57 -5.97 -4.86 2.65
C GLU A 57 -4.79 -3.99 3.11
N ILE A 58 -4.25 -3.20 2.19
CA ILE A 58 -3.22 -2.20 2.43
C ILE A 58 -3.67 -0.81 1.98
N VAL A 59 -3.15 0.19 2.67
CA VAL A 59 -3.38 1.61 2.37
C VAL A 59 -2.07 2.26 1.98
N VAL A 60 -2.02 2.80 0.77
CA VAL A 60 -0.91 3.62 0.30
C VAL A 60 -1.15 5.05 0.76
N ILE A 61 -0.19 5.60 1.48
CA ILE A 61 -0.17 6.96 2.00
C ILE A 61 0.92 7.70 1.23
N GLU A 62 0.51 8.42 0.19
CA GLU A 62 1.43 9.24 -0.60
C GLU A 62 1.90 10.43 0.26
N GLN A 63 3.21 10.69 0.35
CA GLN A 63 3.67 11.95 0.91
C GLN A 63 3.41 13.05 -0.11
N MET A 64 2.37 13.85 0.11
CA MET A 64 2.35 15.16 -0.51
C MET A 64 3.44 15.99 0.16
N ILE A 65 4.58 16.18 -0.53
CA ILE A 65 5.52 17.25 -0.20
C ILE A 65 4.75 18.56 -0.45
N GLY A 66 4.03 19.02 0.57
CA GLY A 66 3.33 20.29 0.57
C GLY A 66 4.36 21.41 0.47
N GLY A 67 4.57 21.91 -0.75
CA GLY A 67 5.15 23.21 -0.96
C GLY A 67 4.15 24.27 -0.50
N GLY A 68 4.42 24.86 0.66
CA GLY A 68 3.95 26.20 0.99
C GLY A 68 4.73 27.25 0.21
#